data_AF-A0A0F9HEK8-F1
#
_entry.id   AF-A0A0F9HEK8-F1
#
_cell.length_a   1.000
_cell.length_b   1.000
_cell.length_c   1.000
_cell.angle_alpha   90.00
_cell.angle_beta   90.00
_cell.angle_gamma   90.00
#
_symmetry.space_group_name_H-M   'P 1'
#
loop_
_entity.id
_entity.type
_entity.pdbx_description
1 polymer ?
#
loop_
_entity_poly.entity_id
_entity_poly.type
_entity_poly.pdbx_seq_one_letter_code
_entity_poly.pdbx_strand_id
1 'polypeptide(L)'
;MSRPANVLAVACARITSERMPGKMMAQVLGSYPVLGHVLNRLEQSESMRKIVVATPESELNAPIWDLATSMGHTVVVGPEHDVVARMEKAVERHAVDGDLIYRVMTDQPFLDWNALDSEVSIMQAQGWDFVLPLTFSEDPVYGASAHLWTRRVWHAIANQSRNDEREHPGMWLRRHLGKFNYGLLDLPHWAYRPYRLELDTEDDLKLCNILYGTWTGQGPPPLRWVVQQLDRNPSLAMINGHVRERTGTYTSFTKAEIEAWHRDYAERSVVWSDVAG
;
A
#
# COMPACT_ATOMS: atom_id res chain seq x y z
N MET A 1 -10.23 -26.40 -1.16
CA MET A 1 -9.66 -26.17 0.18
C MET A 1 -9.24 -24.71 0.22
N SER A 2 -9.81 -23.89 1.10
CA SER A 2 -9.36 -22.51 1.27
C SER A 2 -7.90 -22.53 1.68
N ARG A 3 -7.04 -21.79 0.95
CA ARG A 3 -5.64 -21.65 1.34
C ARG A 3 -5.59 -20.89 2.67
N PRO A 4 -4.63 -21.20 3.57
CA PRO A 4 -4.53 -20.50 4.83
C PRO A 4 -4.17 -19.03 4.59
N ALA A 5 -4.82 -18.12 5.32
CA ALA A 5 -4.43 -16.73 5.39
C ALA A 5 -2.95 -16.63 5.82
N ASN A 6 -2.14 -15.93 5.03
CA ASN A 6 -0.69 -15.91 5.16
C ASN A 6 -0.09 -14.52 4.90
N VAL A 7 -0.84 -13.45 5.16
CA VAL A 7 -0.32 -12.07 5.06
C VAL A 7 -0.21 -11.46 6.45
N LEU A 8 1.00 -10.98 6.75
CA LEU A 8 1.25 -10.03 7.84
C LEU A 8 1.26 -8.61 7.26
N ALA A 9 0.18 -7.87 7.48
CA ALA A 9 0.11 -6.46 7.13
C ALA A 9 0.72 -5.61 8.24
N VAL A 10 1.70 -4.79 7.88
CA VAL A 10 2.29 -3.80 8.77
C VAL A 10 1.85 -2.42 8.31
N ALA A 11 0.87 -1.87 9.01
CA ALA A 11 0.32 -0.54 8.77
C ALA A 11 1.21 0.53 9.39
N CYS A 12 2.06 1.13 8.57
CA CYS A 12 2.95 2.19 8.99
C CYS A 12 2.21 3.52 9.04
N ALA A 13 1.94 4.02 10.25
CA ALA A 13 1.24 5.29 10.46
C ALA A 13 2.04 6.20 11.38
N ARG A 14 1.98 7.51 11.13
CA ARG A 14 2.48 8.55 12.04
C ARG A 14 1.60 9.78 11.95
N ILE A 15 1.54 10.55 13.03
CA ILE A 15 0.75 11.78 13.09
C ILE A 15 1.39 12.91 12.27
N THR A 16 2.71 12.90 12.19
CA THR A 16 3.53 13.90 11.51
C THR A 16 3.43 13.73 9.99
N SER A 17 2.90 14.77 9.35
CA SER A 17 2.73 14.83 7.90
C SER A 17 3.01 16.26 7.46
N GLU A 18 3.77 16.42 6.38
CA GLU A 18 4.20 17.73 5.90
C GLU A 18 3.07 18.50 5.21
N ARG A 19 2.26 17.83 4.39
CA ARG A 19 1.21 18.46 3.57
C ARG A 19 -0.11 18.62 4.33
N MET A 20 -0.43 17.66 5.19
CA MET A 20 -1.64 17.67 6.01
C MET A 20 -1.32 17.01 7.36
N PRO A 21 -0.87 17.77 8.37
CA PRO A 21 -0.61 17.26 9.70
C PRO A 21 -1.82 16.51 10.27
N GLY A 22 -1.59 15.34 10.86
CA GLY A 22 -2.68 14.54 11.43
C GLY A 22 -3.58 13.85 10.40
N LYS A 23 -3.20 13.79 9.10
CA LYS A 23 -4.02 13.17 8.04
C LYS A 23 -4.55 11.77 8.36
N MET A 24 -3.78 10.96 9.09
CA MET A 24 -4.20 9.61 9.49
C MET A 24 -5.40 9.61 10.44
N MET A 25 -5.56 10.69 11.22
CA MET A 25 -6.64 10.89 12.17
C MET A 25 -7.72 11.86 11.64
N ALA A 26 -7.56 12.36 10.42
CA ALA A 26 -8.57 13.16 9.76
C ALA A 26 -9.87 12.35 9.64
N GLN A 27 -11.00 13.03 9.81
CA GLN A 27 -12.31 12.39 9.91
C GLN A 27 -12.97 12.33 8.53
N VAL A 28 -13.16 11.13 8.01
CA VAL A 28 -14.04 10.87 6.88
C VAL A 28 -15.48 10.88 7.39
N LEU A 29 -16.36 11.57 6.67
CA LEU A 29 -17.74 11.88 7.05
C LEU A 29 -17.84 12.50 8.45
N GLY A 30 -16.80 13.22 8.88
CA GLY A 30 -16.75 13.93 10.16
C GLY A 30 -16.73 13.06 11.42
N SER A 31 -16.64 11.73 11.30
CA SER A 31 -16.81 10.84 12.46
C SER A 31 -15.92 9.59 12.49
N TYR A 32 -15.24 9.23 11.40
CA TYR A 32 -14.37 8.07 11.40
C TYR A 32 -12.96 8.38 10.86
N PRO A 33 -11.88 8.02 11.58
CA PRO A 33 -10.51 8.28 11.14
C PRO A 33 -10.16 7.57 9.82
N VAL A 34 -9.35 8.23 8.99
CA VAL A 34 -8.78 7.64 7.76
C VAL A 34 -8.04 6.34 8.03
N LEU A 35 -7.19 6.30 9.07
CA LEU A 35 -6.49 5.07 9.46
C LEU A 35 -7.49 3.94 9.79
N GLY A 36 -8.61 4.26 10.45
CA GLY A 36 -9.67 3.29 10.71
C GLY A 36 -10.28 2.72 9.43
N HIS A 37 -10.52 3.57 8.42
CA HIS A 37 -10.97 3.10 7.10
C HIS A 37 -9.97 2.17 6.44
N VAL A 38 -8.68 2.50 6.48
CA VAL A 38 -7.61 1.63 5.94
C VAL A 38 -7.59 0.28 6.65
N LEU A 39 -7.64 0.27 7.99
CA LEU A 39 -7.62 -0.96 8.78
C LEU A 39 -8.85 -1.85 8.47
N ASN A 40 -10.05 -1.27 8.44
CA ASN A 40 -11.28 -2.01 8.07
C ASN A 40 -11.22 -2.61 6.66
N ARG A 41 -10.54 -1.95 5.72
CA ARG A 41 -10.33 -2.47 4.35
C ARG A 41 -9.37 -3.65 4.34
N LEU A 42 -8.30 -3.61 5.13
CA LEU A 42 -7.39 -4.75 5.27
C LEU A 42 -8.10 -5.98 5.85
N GLU A 43 -9.04 -5.79 6.76
CA GLU A 43 -9.85 -6.87 7.34
C GLU A 43 -10.81 -7.53 6.32
N GLN A 44 -11.06 -6.91 5.17
CA GLN A 44 -11.88 -7.53 4.12
C GLN A 44 -11.12 -8.58 3.30
N SER A 45 -9.79 -8.61 3.39
CA SER A 45 -8.97 -9.56 2.62
C SER A 45 -9.06 -10.98 3.19
N GLU A 46 -9.26 -11.96 2.31
CA GLU A 46 -9.28 -13.38 2.68
C GLU A 46 -7.89 -13.93 3.00
N SER A 47 -6.83 -13.29 2.48
CA SER A 47 -5.44 -13.65 2.71
C SER A 47 -4.86 -13.06 4.01
N MET A 48 -5.58 -12.12 4.65
CA MET A 48 -5.11 -11.38 5.80
C MET A 48 -5.05 -12.26 7.05
N ARG A 49 -3.85 -12.56 7.54
CA ARG A 49 -3.66 -13.33 8.78
C ARG A 49 -3.62 -12.44 10.00
N LYS A 50 -2.88 -11.33 9.91
CA LYS A 50 -2.70 -10.40 11.02
C LYS A 50 -2.37 -9.01 10.51
N ILE A 51 -2.96 -8.01 11.16
CA ILE A 51 -2.64 -6.59 10.98
C ILE A 51 -1.89 -6.12 12.23
N VAL A 52 -0.77 -5.43 12.02
CA VAL A 52 0.03 -4.76 13.05
C VAL A 52 0.18 -3.30 12.67
N VAL A 53 -0.16 -2.39 13.58
CA VAL A 53 0.07 -0.95 13.38
C VAL A 53 1.45 -0.60 13.90
N ALA A 54 2.31 -0.13 12.99
CA ALA A 54 3.69 0.25 13.27
C ALA A 54 3.82 1.77 13.24
N THR A 55 4.16 2.38 14.36
CA THR A 55 4.05 3.84 14.57
C THR A 55 5.25 4.36 15.37
N PRO A 56 5.60 5.65 15.27
CA PRO A 56 6.68 6.17 16.09
C PRO A 56 6.38 6.09 17.59
N GLU A 57 7.43 6.01 18.39
CA GLU A 57 7.38 5.88 19.86
C GLU A 57 7.03 7.17 20.60
N SER A 58 7.08 8.33 19.91
CA SER A 58 6.67 9.60 20.51
C SER A 58 5.19 9.60 20.88
N GLU A 59 4.86 10.11 22.07
CA GLU A 59 3.49 10.28 22.56
C GLU A 59 2.60 11.16 21.66
N LEU A 60 3.19 11.96 20.76
CA LEU A 60 2.42 12.66 19.72
C LEU A 60 1.59 11.69 18.86
N ASN A 61 2.01 10.43 18.78
CA ASN A 61 1.32 9.37 18.05
C ASN A 61 0.34 8.58 18.92
N ALA A 62 0.12 8.93 20.19
CA ALA A 62 -0.83 8.24 21.07
C ALA A 62 -2.24 8.07 20.44
N PRO A 63 -2.81 9.05 19.70
CA PRO A 63 -4.10 8.85 19.03
C PRO A 63 -4.13 7.67 18.04
N ILE A 64 -2.99 7.37 17.39
CA ILE A 64 -2.85 6.20 16.50
C ILE A 64 -2.81 4.91 17.32
N TRP A 65 -2.15 4.93 18.48
CA TRP A 65 -2.04 3.76 19.37
C TRP A 65 -3.41 3.40 19.93
N ASP A 66 -4.13 4.41 20.41
CA ASP A 66 -5.46 4.28 21.00
C ASP A 66 -6.47 3.78 19.98
N LEU A 67 -6.47 4.37 18.77
CA LEU A 67 -7.34 3.91 17.69
C LEU A 67 -7.07 2.45 17.35
N ALA A 68 -5.82 2.10 17.05
CA ALA A 68 -5.43 0.74 16.67
C ALA A 68 -5.79 -0.29 17.75
N THR A 69 -5.52 0.04 19.01
CA THR A 69 -5.84 -0.82 20.16
C THR A 69 -7.34 -0.98 20.36
N SER A 70 -8.11 0.12 20.21
CA SER A 70 -9.58 0.09 20.33
C SER A 70 -10.24 -0.76 19.23
N MET A 71 -9.59 -0.87 18.07
CA MET A 71 -9.98 -1.76 16.97
C MET A 71 -9.46 -3.20 17.13
N GLY A 72 -8.73 -3.50 18.22
CA GLY A 72 -8.21 -4.84 18.49
C GLY A 72 -6.90 -5.19 17.77
N HIS A 73 -6.24 -4.22 17.13
CA HIS A 73 -4.97 -4.45 16.46
C HIS A 73 -3.77 -4.30 17.40
N THR A 74 -2.69 -5.04 17.09
CA THR A 74 -1.43 -4.93 17.82
C THR A 74 -0.67 -3.68 17.40
N VAL A 75 -0.13 -2.93 18.36
CA VAL A 75 0.70 -1.75 18.11
C VAL A 75 2.17 -2.07 18.37
N VAL A 76 3.03 -1.68 17.42
CA VAL A 76 4.48 -1.73 17.54
C VAL A 76 5.04 -0.33 17.39
N VAL A 77 5.84 0.09 18.36
CA VAL A 77 6.49 1.41 18.36
C VAL A 77 7.97 1.34 17.98
N GLY A 78 8.50 2.38 17.36
CA GLY A 78 9.94 2.50 17.10
C GLY A 78 10.35 3.91 16.64
N PRO A 79 11.54 4.06 16.03
CA PRO A 79 12.09 5.39 15.69
C PRO A 79 11.21 6.12 14.66
N GLU A 80 11.18 7.45 14.65
CA GLU A 80 10.32 8.30 13.80
C GLU A 80 10.60 8.17 12.29
N HIS A 81 11.87 8.21 11.90
CA HIS A 81 12.33 8.25 10.50
C HIS A 81 12.95 6.93 10.02
N ASP A 82 12.59 5.82 10.69
CA ASP A 82 13.08 4.49 10.37
C ASP A 82 11.90 3.52 10.25
N VAL A 83 11.18 3.61 9.12
CA VAL A 83 10.10 2.69 8.76
C VAL A 83 10.59 1.24 8.78
N VAL A 84 11.80 0.97 8.29
CA VAL A 84 12.37 -0.38 8.26
C VAL A 84 12.49 -0.95 9.68
N ALA A 85 12.97 -0.19 10.65
CA ALA A 85 13.09 -0.65 12.05
C ALA A 85 11.73 -0.95 12.67
N ARG A 86 10.73 -0.07 12.44
CA ARG A 86 9.37 -0.28 12.95
C ARG A 86 8.74 -1.53 12.34
N MET A 87 8.90 -1.72 11.04
CA MET A 87 8.42 -2.92 10.36
C MET A 87 9.16 -4.18 10.80
N GLU A 88 10.49 -4.14 10.94
CA GLU A 88 11.27 -5.32 11.35
C GLU A 88 10.83 -5.80 12.73
N LYS A 89 10.62 -4.87 13.66
CA LYS A 89 10.09 -5.19 15.00
C LYS A 89 8.71 -5.84 14.95
N ALA A 90 7.85 -5.45 14.00
CA ALA A 90 6.56 -6.10 13.79
C ALA A 90 6.73 -7.52 13.20
N VAL A 91 7.62 -7.67 12.22
CA VAL A 91 7.91 -8.94 11.56
C VAL A 91 8.53 -9.94 12.54
N GLU A 92 9.57 -9.57 13.28
CA GLU A 92 10.23 -10.44 14.26
C GLU A 92 9.26 -10.98 15.32
N ARG A 93 8.29 -10.18 15.74
CA ARG A 93 7.34 -10.53 16.81
C ARG A 93 6.14 -11.33 16.34
N HIS A 94 5.76 -11.19 15.07
CA HIS A 94 4.43 -11.60 14.64
C HIS A 94 4.39 -12.38 13.33
N ALA A 95 5.47 -12.40 12.55
CA ALA A 95 5.52 -13.22 11.34
C ALA A 95 5.65 -14.69 11.69
N VAL A 96 5.01 -15.54 10.89
CA VAL A 96 5.13 -16.99 10.94
C VAL A 96 5.68 -17.51 9.61
N ASP A 97 6.02 -18.79 9.57
CA ASP A 97 6.50 -19.40 8.33
C ASP A 97 5.39 -19.44 7.28
N GLY A 98 5.75 -19.10 6.04
CA GLY A 98 4.81 -18.97 4.93
C GLY A 98 4.15 -17.59 4.79
N ASP A 99 4.40 -16.67 5.73
CA ASP A 99 3.87 -15.30 5.60
C ASP A 99 4.50 -14.52 4.44
N LEU A 100 3.66 -13.76 3.76
CA LEU A 100 4.03 -12.59 2.98
C LEU A 100 3.94 -11.35 3.88
N ILE A 101 4.89 -10.43 3.70
CA ILE A 101 4.97 -9.15 4.40
C ILE A 101 4.35 -8.08 3.51
N TYR A 102 3.31 -7.41 4.01
CA TYR A 102 2.69 -6.27 3.34
C TYR A 102 3.02 -4.98 4.06
N ARG A 103 3.73 -4.06 3.39
CA ARG A 103 3.85 -2.67 3.83
C ARG A 103 2.59 -1.90 3.45
N VAL A 104 1.73 -1.61 4.42
CA VAL A 104 0.54 -0.79 4.16
C VAL A 104 0.91 0.68 4.22
N MET A 105 0.59 1.41 3.15
CA MET A 105 0.61 2.87 3.13
C MET A 105 -0.74 3.37 3.65
N THR A 106 -0.71 3.99 4.82
CA THR A 106 -1.93 4.30 5.60
C THR A 106 -2.66 5.54 5.13
N ASP A 107 -2.13 6.22 4.12
CA ASP A 107 -2.75 7.31 3.36
C ASP A 107 -3.47 6.84 2.10
N GLN A 108 -3.72 5.54 1.95
CA GLN A 108 -4.46 4.97 0.82
C GLN A 108 -5.88 4.53 1.25
N PRO A 109 -6.82 5.47 1.46
CA PRO A 109 -8.16 5.16 1.97
C PRO A 109 -8.99 4.29 1.03
N PHE A 110 -8.53 4.07 -0.20
CA PHE A 110 -9.17 3.23 -1.21
C PHE A 110 -8.35 2.01 -1.64
N LEU A 111 -7.37 1.58 -0.82
CA LEU A 111 -6.61 0.35 -1.07
C LEU A 111 -7.53 -0.81 -1.48
N ASP A 112 -7.07 -1.62 -2.44
CA ASP A 112 -7.85 -2.73 -2.99
C ASP A 112 -7.43 -4.06 -2.37
N TRP A 113 -8.26 -4.56 -1.45
CA TRP A 113 -8.05 -5.84 -0.81
C TRP A 113 -8.24 -7.03 -1.76
N ASN A 114 -9.05 -6.89 -2.83
CA ASN A 114 -9.20 -7.96 -3.83
C ASN A 114 -7.95 -8.07 -4.70
N ALA A 115 -7.33 -6.94 -5.02
CA ALA A 115 -6.04 -6.92 -5.72
C ALA A 115 -4.95 -7.56 -4.85
N LEU A 116 -4.95 -7.29 -3.54
CA LEU A 116 -4.08 -7.97 -2.58
C LEU A 116 -4.28 -9.49 -2.59
N ASP A 117 -5.53 -9.98 -2.49
CA ASP A 117 -5.81 -11.43 -2.49
C ASP A 117 -5.42 -12.10 -3.82
N SER A 118 -5.59 -11.39 -4.93
CA SER A 118 -5.15 -11.83 -6.26
C SER A 118 -3.62 -11.93 -6.34
N GLU A 119 -2.91 -10.92 -5.84
CA GLU A 119 -1.45 -10.88 -5.78
C GLU A 119 -0.88 -12.03 -4.95
N VAL A 120 -1.44 -12.30 -3.76
CA VAL A 120 -1.07 -13.46 -2.93
C VAL A 120 -1.21 -14.76 -3.72
N SER A 121 -2.35 -14.94 -4.39
CA SER A 121 -2.65 -16.16 -5.15
C SER A 121 -1.65 -16.39 -6.28
N ILE A 122 -1.29 -15.33 -6.99
CA ILE A 122 -0.31 -15.35 -8.10
C ILE A 122 1.09 -15.63 -7.58
N MET A 123 1.53 -14.93 -6.53
CA MET A 123 2.85 -15.14 -5.93
C MET A 123 3.04 -16.59 -5.48
N GLN A 124 2.04 -17.17 -4.82
CA GLN A 124 2.06 -18.57 -4.40
C GLN A 124 2.08 -19.54 -5.59
N ALA A 125 1.27 -19.29 -6.63
CA ALA A 125 1.20 -20.17 -7.79
C ALA A 125 2.51 -20.19 -8.60
N GLN A 126 3.17 -19.04 -8.70
CA GLN A 126 4.39 -18.88 -9.48
C GLN A 126 5.69 -19.08 -8.68
N GLY A 127 5.61 -19.12 -7.35
CA GLY A 127 6.80 -19.11 -6.49
C GLY A 127 7.61 -17.81 -6.61
N TRP A 128 6.91 -16.69 -6.80
CA TRP A 128 7.53 -15.36 -6.90
C TRP A 128 7.72 -14.74 -5.51
N ASP A 129 8.81 -14.00 -5.38
CA ASP A 129 9.17 -13.27 -4.17
C ASP A 129 8.35 -11.98 -3.98
N PHE A 130 7.92 -11.39 -5.09
CA PHE A 130 7.00 -10.25 -5.17
C PHE A 130 6.50 -10.13 -6.61
N VAL A 131 5.55 -9.23 -6.84
CA VAL A 131 5.16 -8.79 -8.18
C VAL A 131 5.30 -7.28 -8.32
N LEU A 132 5.43 -6.83 -9.55
CA LEU A 132 5.31 -5.42 -9.89
C LEU A 132 4.17 -5.26 -10.90
N PRO A 133 3.38 -4.17 -10.80
CA PRO A 133 2.36 -3.91 -11.82
C PRO A 133 3.04 -3.71 -13.18
N LEU A 134 2.45 -4.31 -14.21
CA LEU A 134 2.81 -4.03 -15.59
C LEU A 134 2.29 -2.63 -15.93
N THR A 135 3.22 -1.71 -16.19
CA THR A 135 2.90 -0.33 -16.58
C THR A 135 3.05 -0.18 -18.09
N PHE A 136 2.04 0.37 -18.75
CA PHE A 136 2.07 0.71 -20.18
C PHE A 136 2.30 2.21 -20.36
N SER A 137 1.76 2.81 -21.42
CA SER A 137 1.67 4.27 -21.57
C SER A 137 0.70 4.92 -20.58
N GLU A 138 -0.19 4.13 -19.99
CA GLU A 138 -1.15 4.56 -18.96
C GLU A 138 -0.71 3.98 -17.62
N ASP A 139 -0.58 4.86 -16.63
CA ASP A 139 -0.30 4.45 -15.26
C ASP A 139 -1.57 3.92 -14.60
N PRO A 140 -1.46 2.88 -13.74
CA PRO A 140 -2.59 2.42 -12.95
C PRO A 140 -3.01 3.47 -11.93
N VAL A 141 -4.23 3.33 -11.41
CA VAL A 141 -4.76 4.18 -10.33
C VAL A 141 -3.74 4.27 -9.21
N TYR A 142 -3.31 5.50 -8.95
CA TYR A 142 -2.30 5.79 -7.95
C TYR A 142 -2.92 5.78 -6.55
N GLY A 143 -2.22 5.18 -5.58
CA GLY A 143 -2.71 5.12 -4.20
C GLY A 143 -3.61 3.92 -3.88
N ALA A 144 -3.55 2.83 -4.65
CA ALA A 144 -4.47 1.71 -4.47
C ALA A 144 -3.84 0.31 -4.52
N SER A 145 -2.53 0.21 -4.77
CA SER A 145 -1.81 -1.06 -4.92
C SER A 145 -1.40 -1.68 -3.58
N ALA A 146 -1.32 -3.01 -3.56
CA ALA A 146 -0.63 -3.75 -2.52
C ALA A 146 0.87 -3.89 -2.86
N HIS A 147 1.68 -4.07 -1.81
CA HIS A 147 3.12 -4.28 -1.93
C HIS A 147 3.51 -5.48 -1.08
N LEU A 148 3.34 -6.68 -1.65
CA LEU A 148 3.62 -7.93 -0.95
C LEU A 148 5.02 -8.42 -1.26
N TRP A 149 5.70 -8.87 -0.21
CA TRP A 149 7.05 -9.42 -0.28
C TRP A 149 7.12 -10.74 0.47
N THR A 150 7.87 -11.71 -0.03
CA THR A 150 8.28 -12.84 0.80
C THR A 150 9.11 -12.37 1.99
N ARG A 151 9.12 -13.14 3.07
CA ARG A 151 10.03 -12.89 4.21
C ARG A 151 11.50 -12.80 3.77
N ARG A 152 11.89 -13.53 2.72
CA ARG A 152 13.24 -13.47 2.14
C ARG A 152 13.59 -12.07 1.61
N VAL A 153 12.68 -11.47 0.85
CA VAL A 153 12.83 -10.09 0.36
C VAL A 153 12.87 -9.11 1.52
N TRP A 154 11.93 -9.25 2.45
CA TRP A 154 11.87 -8.36 3.61
C TRP A 154 13.15 -8.41 4.45
N HIS A 155 13.69 -9.61 4.76
CA HIS A 155 14.95 -9.73 5.49
C HIS A 155 16.14 -9.11 4.73
N ALA A 156 16.14 -9.17 3.40
CA ALA A 156 17.17 -8.51 2.61
C ALA A 156 17.09 -6.98 2.72
N ILE A 157 15.87 -6.43 2.57
CA ILE A 157 15.58 -5.00 2.78
C ILE A 157 16.01 -4.57 4.19
N ALA A 158 15.54 -5.26 5.22
CA ALA A 158 15.79 -4.89 6.62
C ALA A 158 17.29 -4.81 6.97
N ASN A 159 18.07 -5.75 6.46
CA ASN A 159 19.51 -5.83 6.74
C ASN A 159 20.37 -4.92 5.86
N GLN A 160 19.94 -4.62 4.63
CA GLN A 160 20.77 -3.94 3.64
C GLN A 160 20.36 -2.49 3.33
N SER A 161 19.13 -2.06 3.66
CA SER A 161 18.70 -0.68 3.48
C SER A 161 19.55 0.30 4.27
N ARG A 162 19.95 1.41 3.64
CA ARG A 162 20.71 2.52 4.25
C ARG A 162 20.05 3.86 3.95
N ASN A 163 20.31 4.87 4.79
CA ASN A 163 19.86 6.26 4.57
C ASN A 163 18.35 6.35 4.26
N ASP A 164 17.97 6.96 3.14
CA ASP A 164 16.59 7.14 2.66
C ASP A 164 15.84 5.82 2.44
N GLU A 165 16.55 4.72 2.16
CA GLU A 165 15.95 3.40 2.02
C GLU A 165 15.39 2.85 3.34
N ARG A 166 15.83 3.37 4.49
CA ARG A 166 15.27 2.99 5.80
C ARG A 166 13.92 3.65 6.08
N GLU A 167 13.64 4.79 5.45
CA GLU A 167 12.31 5.42 5.46
C GLU A 167 11.43 4.89 4.32
N HIS A 168 12.04 4.53 3.18
CA HIS A 168 11.35 4.04 1.99
C HIS A 168 11.86 2.64 1.59
N PRO A 169 11.41 1.55 2.26
CA PRO A 169 11.94 0.20 2.05
C PRO A 169 11.89 -0.29 0.59
N GLY A 170 10.89 0.17 -0.18
CA GLY A 170 10.77 -0.14 -1.61
C GLY A 170 11.90 0.41 -2.49
N MET A 171 12.60 1.47 -2.06
CA MET A 171 13.73 2.03 -2.81
C MET A 171 14.89 1.03 -2.91
N TRP A 172 15.24 0.39 -1.79
CA TRP A 172 16.28 -0.64 -1.80
C TRP A 172 15.90 -1.78 -2.74
N LEU A 173 14.65 -2.25 -2.67
CA LEU A 173 14.18 -3.34 -3.53
C LEU A 173 14.30 -2.99 -5.02
N ARG A 174 13.89 -1.77 -5.40
CA ARG A 174 14.00 -1.29 -6.78
C ARG A 174 15.44 -1.30 -7.31
N ARG A 175 16.45 -1.02 -6.47
CA ARG A 175 17.87 -1.10 -6.86
C ARG A 175 18.40 -2.53 -7.00
N HIS A 176 17.66 -3.52 -6.51
CA HIS A 176 18.14 -4.88 -6.32
C HIS A 176 17.19 -5.96 -6.85
N LEU A 177 16.31 -5.60 -7.80
CA LEU A 177 15.30 -6.51 -8.38
C LEU A 177 15.92 -7.84 -8.87
N GLY A 178 17.07 -7.77 -9.55
CA GLY A 178 17.80 -8.94 -10.06
C GLY A 178 18.27 -9.96 -9.00
N LYS A 179 18.18 -9.66 -7.70
CA LYS A 179 18.46 -10.64 -6.61
C LYS A 179 17.28 -11.58 -6.32
N PHE A 180 16.13 -11.32 -6.92
CA PHE A 180 14.87 -11.99 -6.58
C PHE A 180 14.15 -12.53 -7.81
N ASN A 181 13.33 -13.54 -7.56
CA ASN A 181 12.42 -14.05 -8.58
C ASN A 181 11.12 -13.24 -8.49
N TYR A 182 10.79 -12.50 -9.52
CA TYR A 182 9.56 -11.71 -9.56
C TYR A 182 8.97 -11.74 -10.96
N GLY A 183 7.68 -11.44 -11.05
CA GLY A 183 6.98 -11.28 -12.30
C GLY A 183 6.27 -9.95 -12.41
N LEU A 184 5.74 -9.70 -13.60
CA LEU A 184 4.91 -8.53 -13.89
C LEU A 184 3.44 -8.93 -13.87
N LEU A 185 2.63 -8.14 -13.18
CA LEU A 185 1.19 -8.36 -13.05
C LEU A 185 0.43 -7.36 -13.92
N ASP A 186 -0.26 -7.86 -14.95
CA ASP A 186 -1.23 -7.03 -15.68
C ASP A 186 -2.48 -6.82 -14.84
N LEU A 187 -2.82 -5.56 -14.61
CA LEU A 187 -3.99 -5.18 -13.82
C LEU A 187 -5.25 -5.23 -14.69
N PRO A 188 -6.44 -5.33 -14.10
CA PRO A 188 -7.68 -5.23 -14.86
C PRO A 188 -7.75 -3.90 -15.62
N HIS A 189 -8.26 -3.90 -16.86
CA HIS A 189 -8.32 -2.69 -17.71
C HIS A 189 -8.97 -1.46 -17.03
N TRP A 190 -9.95 -1.68 -16.14
CA TRP A 190 -10.58 -0.59 -15.41
C TRP A 190 -9.64 0.11 -14.42
N ALA A 191 -8.56 -0.54 -13.99
CA ALA A 191 -7.58 0.02 -13.05
C ALA A 191 -6.52 0.90 -13.72
N TYR A 192 -6.44 0.92 -15.06
CA TYR A 192 -5.58 1.86 -15.79
C TYR A 192 -6.32 3.19 -15.98
N ARG A 193 -6.18 4.07 -14.99
CA ARG A 193 -6.77 5.41 -14.98
C ARG A 193 -5.83 6.39 -14.28
N PRO A 194 -5.73 7.64 -14.75
CA PRO A 194 -4.87 8.66 -14.14
C PRO A 194 -5.52 9.28 -12.88
N TYR A 195 -6.08 8.44 -12.01
CA TYR A 195 -6.72 8.88 -10.77
C TYR A 195 -5.76 8.76 -9.59
N ARG A 196 -5.79 9.77 -8.73
CA ARG A 196 -4.98 9.85 -7.50
C ARG A 196 -5.87 9.61 -6.29
N LEU A 197 -5.64 8.52 -5.57
CA LEU A 197 -6.45 8.10 -4.41
C LEU A 197 -5.65 8.03 -3.09
N GLU A 198 -4.56 8.79 -3.00
CA GLU A 198 -3.83 9.02 -1.74
C GLU A 198 -4.39 10.23 -0.98
N LEU A 199 -4.32 10.21 0.34
CA LEU A 199 -4.68 11.34 1.20
C LEU A 199 -3.43 12.14 1.56
N ASP A 200 -3.25 13.31 0.95
CA ASP A 200 -2.17 14.26 1.30
C ASP A 200 -2.68 15.66 1.60
N THR A 201 -3.87 16.00 1.11
CA THR A 201 -4.43 17.34 1.11
C THR A 201 -5.89 17.35 1.56
N GLU A 202 -6.40 18.53 1.89
CA GLU A 202 -7.83 18.71 2.18
C GLU A 202 -8.73 18.36 0.98
N ASP A 203 -8.25 18.56 -0.25
CA ASP A 203 -9.02 18.19 -1.45
C ASP A 203 -9.11 16.66 -1.62
N ASP A 204 -8.07 15.93 -1.24
CA ASP A 204 -8.14 14.47 -1.14
C ASP A 204 -9.17 14.04 -0.08
N LEU A 205 -9.22 14.71 1.08
CA LEU A 205 -10.21 14.43 2.12
C LEU A 205 -11.63 14.73 1.64
N LYS A 206 -11.83 15.83 0.90
CA LYS A 206 -13.13 16.17 0.27
C LYS A 206 -13.57 15.08 -0.69
N LEU A 207 -12.67 14.61 -1.56
CA LEU A 207 -12.97 13.50 -2.47
C LEU A 207 -13.34 12.23 -1.69
N CYS A 208 -12.58 11.91 -0.63
CA CYS A 208 -12.89 10.80 0.26
C CYS A 208 -14.30 10.91 0.85
N ASN A 209 -14.66 12.07 1.39
CA ASN A 209 -15.98 12.33 1.96
C ASN A 209 -17.11 12.12 0.95
N ILE A 210 -16.95 12.58 -0.29
CA ILE A 210 -17.97 12.40 -1.33
C ILE A 210 -18.13 10.92 -1.70
N LEU A 211 -17.02 10.21 -1.92
CA LEU A 211 -17.05 8.80 -2.33
C LEU A 211 -17.57 7.89 -1.22
N TYR A 212 -17.09 8.07 0.02
CA TYR A 212 -17.60 7.32 1.17
C TYR A 212 -19.07 7.67 1.48
N GLY A 213 -19.47 8.94 1.35
CA GLY A 213 -20.82 9.39 1.65
C GLY A 213 -21.88 8.94 0.62
N THR A 214 -21.45 8.61 -0.60
CA THR A 214 -22.34 8.11 -1.66
C THR A 214 -22.38 6.59 -1.77
N TRP A 215 -21.54 5.89 -1.00
CA TRP A 215 -21.53 4.43 -0.95
C TRP A 215 -22.68 3.91 -0.07
N THR A 216 -23.56 3.09 -0.66
CA THR A 216 -24.72 2.50 0.02
C THR A 216 -24.62 0.98 0.18
N GLY A 217 -23.47 0.39 -0.13
CA GLY A 217 -23.25 -1.05 0.00
C GLY A 217 -22.81 -1.47 1.40
N GLN A 218 -22.63 -2.78 1.59
CA GLN A 218 -22.06 -3.32 2.82
C GLN A 218 -20.53 -3.18 2.82
N GLY A 219 -19.96 -2.92 3.99
CA GLY A 219 -18.52 -2.74 4.14
C GLY A 219 -17.98 -1.48 3.45
N PRO A 220 -16.66 -1.36 3.29
CA PRO A 220 -16.05 -0.22 2.60
C PRO A 220 -16.31 -0.26 1.08
N PRO A 221 -16.32 0.89 0.37
CA PRO A 221 -16.53 0.93 -1.09
C PRO A 221 -15.38 0.25 -1.83
N PRO A 222 -15.61 -0.75 -2.70
CA PRO A 222 -14.56 -1.39 -3.49
C PRO A 222 -13.85 -0.41 -4.43
N LEU A 223 -12.55 -0.61 -4.70
CA LEU A 223 -11.78 0.27 -5.61
C LEU A 223 -12.45 0.37 -6.99
N ARG A 224 -12.88 -0.75 -7.56
CA ARG A 224 -13.58 -0.79 -8.85
C ARG A 224 -14.81 0.13 -8.88
N TRP A 225 -15.58 0.18 -7.79
CA TRP A 225 -16.73 1.07 -7.69
C TRP A 225 -16.30 2.54 -7.65
N VAL A 226 -15.24 2.86 -6.89
CA VAL A 226 -14.67 4.21 -6.82
C VAL A 226 -14.26 4.69 -8.20
N VAL A 227 -13.50 3.87 -8.93
CA VAL A 227 -13.07 4.17 -10.30
C VAL A 227 -14.26 4.41 -11.22
N GLN A 228 -15.31 3.59 -11.12
CA GLN A 228 -16.55 3.80 -11.90
C GLN A 228 -17.26 5.11 -11.57
N GLN A 229 -17.22 5.59 -10.32
CA GLN A 229 -17.79 6.91 -9.97
C GLN A 229 -16.99 8.05 -10.61
N LEU A 230 -15.66 7.93 -10.61
CA LEU A 230 -14.77 8.90 -11.24
C LEU A 230 -14.93 8.92 -12.77
N ASP A 231 -15.04 7.74 -13.40
CA ASP A 231 -15.32 7.59 -14.84
C ASP A 231 -16.65 8.27 -15.22
N ARG A 232 -17.69 8.12 -14.39
CA ARG A 232 -19.04 8.68 -14.64
C ARG A 232 -19.15 10.17 -14.34
N ASN A 233 -18.29 10.68 -13.46
CA ASN A 233 -18.34 12.07 -13.03
C ASN A 233 -16.93 12.70 -13.03
N PRO A 234 -16.47 13.20 -14.19
CA PRO A 234 -15.14 13.81 -14.31
C PRO A 234 -14.90 14.98 -13.36
N SER A 235 -15.95 15.67 -12.88
CA SER A 235 -15.77 16.75 -11.89
C SER A 235 -15.27 16.23 -10.54
N LEU A 236 -15.58 14.97 -10.18
CA LEU A 236 -15.01 14.34 -8.99
C LEU A 236 -13.51 14.10 -9.16
N ALA A 237 -13.08 13.60 -10.31
CA ALA A 237 -11.66 13.39 -10.60
C ALA A 237 -10.86 14.70 -10.60
N MET A 238 -11.49 15.83 -10.93
CA MET A 238 -10.84 17.14 -10.90
C MET A 238 -10.63 17.71 -9.50
N ILE A 239 -11.31 17.20 -8.45
CA ILE A 239 -11.20 17.72 -7.09
C ILE A 239 -9.74 17.77 -6.63
N ASN A 240 -9.01 16.68 -6.82
CA ASN A 240 -7.60 16.57 -6.47
C ASN A 240 -6.68 16.35 -7.69
N GLY A 241 -7.20 16.40 -8.92
CA GLY A 241 -6.40 16.18 -10.14
C GLY A 241 -5.28 17.21 -10.37
N HIS A 242 -5.29 18.33 -9.65
CA HIS A 242 -4.24 19.34 -9.67
C HIS A 242 -3.09 19.04 -8.67
N VAL A 243 -3.30 18.10 -7.74
CA VAL A 243 -2.33 17.75 -6.70
C VAL A 243 -1.20 16.96 -7.34
N ARG A 244 0.02 17.53 -7.31
CA ARG A 244 1.20 16.83 -7.80
C ARG A 244 1.66 15.78 -6.79
N GLU A 245 1.95 14.59 -7.31
CA GLU A 245 2.60 13.53 -6.57
C GLU A 245 3.90 14.02 -5.94
N ARG A 246 4.21 13.44 -4.78
CA ARG A 246 5.41 13.81 -4.06
C ARG A 246 6.55 12.91 -4.52
N THR A 247 7.39 13.42 -5.41
CA THR A 247 8.75 12.90 -5.54
C THR A 247 9.52 13.43 -4.33
N GLY A 248 9.65 12.64 -3.27
CA GLY A 248 10.35 13.08 -2.06
C GLY A 248 11.82 13.45 -2.34
N THR A 249 12.48 14.05 -1.35
CA THR A 249 13.87 14.52 -1.44
C THR A 249 14.89 13.38 -1.32
N TYR A 250 14.47 12.16 -1.68
CA TYR A 250 15.34 11.00 -1.69
C TYR A 250 16.26 11.04 -2.90
N THR A 251 17.35 10.27 -2.81
CA THR A 251 18.32 10.15 -3.90
C THR A 251 17.59 9.62 -5.13
N SER A 252 17.43 10.47 -6.14
CA SER A 252 16.78 10.10 -7.39
C SER A 252 17.52 8.92 -8.02
N PHE A 253 16.78 8.02 -8.65
CA PHE A 253 17.39 6.95 -9.43
C PHE A 253 18.18 7.54 -10.59
N THR A 254 19.39 7.05 -10.77
CA THR A 254 20.24 7.37 -11.90
C THR A 254 19.65 6.80 -13.18
N LYS A 255 20.01 7.39 -14.32
CA LYS A 255 19.63 6.87 -15.64
C LYS A 255 20.06 5.41 -15.82
N ALA A 256 21.23 5.04 -15.31
CA ALA A 256 21.76 3.67 -15.39
C ALA A 256 20.91 2.66 -14.59
N GLU A 257 20.41 3.05 -13.41
CA GLU A 257 19.48 2.22 -12.63
C GLU A 257 18.17 2.00 -13.40
N ILE A 258 17.60 3.06 -13.96
CA ILE A 258 16.35 2.97 -14.75
C ILE A 258 16.54 2.08 -15.99
N GLU A 259 17.63 2.25 -16.73
CA GLU A 259 17.95 1.41 -17.88
C GLU A 259 18.17 -0.05 -17.48
N ALA A 260 18.74 -0.31 -16.30
CA ALA A 260 18.88 -1.67 -15.77
C ALA A 260 17.52 -2.31 -15.49
N TRP A 261 16.54 -1.54 -14.99
CA TRP A 261 15.18 -2.05 -14.79
C TRP A 261 14.51 -2.42 -16.11
N HIS A 262 14.64 -1.60 -17.14
CA HIS A 262 14.05 -1.92 -18.45
C HIS A 262 14.61 -3.23 -19.03
N ARG A 263 15.93 -3.47 -18.89
CA ARG A 263 16.53 -4.75 -19.27
C ARG A 263 15.99 -5.89 -18.42
N ASP A 264 15.94 -5.69 -17.11
CA ASP A 264 15.47 -6.70 -16.17
C ASP A 264 14.00 -7.07 -16.41
N TYR A 265 13.15 -6.14 -16.86
CA TYR A 265 11.74 -6.34 -17.17
C TYR A 265 11.51 -7.10 -18.48
N ALA A 266 12.34 -6.84 -19.50
CA ALA A 266 12.17 -7.43 -20.82
C ALA A 266 12.23 -8.98 -20.82
N GLU A 267 12.90 -9.56 -19.83
CA GLU A 267 13.08 -11.02 -19.69
C GLU A 267 12.08 -11.65 -18.71
N ARG A 268 11.11 -10.90 -18.17
CA ARG A 268 10.20 -11.39 -17.11
C ARG A 268 8.91 -11.98 -17.66
N SER A 269 8.44 -13.00 -16.95
CA SER A 269 7.10 -13.55 -17.14
C SER A 269 6.03 -12.54 -16.75
N VAL A 270 5.05 -12.37 -17.63
CA VAL A 270 3.84 -11.58 -17.38
C VAL A 270 2.71 -12.56 -17.02
N VAL A 271 2.08 -12.33 -15.87
CA VAL A 271 0.81 -12.98 -15.52
C VAL A 271 -0.32 -11.98 -15.72
N TRP A 272 -1.30 -12.41 -16.49
CA TRP A 272 -2.52 -11.65 -16.73
C TRP A 272 -3.44 -11.87 -15.53
N SER A 273 -3.95 -10.80 -14.92
CA SER A 273 -5.07 -10.98 -14.00
C SER A 273 -6.23 -11.62 -14.78
N ASP A 274 -6.88 -12.64 -14.21
CA ASP A 274 -7.96 -13.43 -14.84
C ASP A 274 -9.26 -12.63 -15.13
N VAL A 275 -9.16 -11.30 -15.30
CA VAL A 275 -10.28 -10.37 -15.48
C VAL A 275 -10.46 -9.97 -16.96
N ALA A 276 -9.74 -10.61 -17.88
CA ALA A 276 -9.98 -10.50 -19.33
C ALA A 276 -11.11 -11.43 -19.82
N GLY A 277 -12.15 -11.64 -18.99
CA GLY A 277 -13.37 -12.38 -19.31
C GLY A 277 -14.63 -11.55 -19.05
#